data_AF-A0A353E699-F1
#
_entry.id   AF-A0A353E699-F1
#
_cell.length_a   1.000
_cell.length_b   1.000
_cell.length_c   1.000
_cell.angle_alpha   90.00
_cell.angle_beta   90.00
_cell.angle_gamma   90.00
#
_symmetry.space_group_name_H-M   'P 1'
#
loop_
_entity.id
_entity.type
_entity.pdbx_description
1 polymer ?
#
loop_
_entity_poly.entity_id
_entity_poly.type
_entity_poly.pdbx_seq_one_letter_code
_entity_poly.pdbx_strand_id
1 'polypeptide(L)'
;MNHIINAFKNLPRKGQHNLVKILCLALGLAISSVIIAEIYFEQTYDTYFPGWDRTYQIFEVGSNQGENMRFEQTSGATAQGLKQYAPMVEVATSTHWLYANAQCKLEDQHVISAQMRMADSCFFDVFPQKILVGKAKQVLSQPLSCLIDSETAKTIGGNVV
;
A
#
# COMPACT_ATOMS: atom_id res chain seq x y z
N MET A 1 -23.32 -33.54 29.48
CA MET A 1 -24.14 -32.33 29.21
C MET A 1 -24.48 -31.54 30.48
N ASN A 2 -24.91 -32.20 31.57
CA ASN A 2 -25.31 -31.52 32.82
C ASN A 2 -24.21 -30.68 33.49
N HIS A 3 -22.92 -31.06 33.34
CA HIS A 3 -21.80 -30.32 33.94
C HIS A 3 -21.56 -28.94 33.30
N ILE A 4 -21.73 -28.82 31.98
CA ILE A 4 -21.57 -27.54 31.26
C ILE A 4 -22.70 -26.57 31.65
N ILE A 5 -23.94 -27.07 31.71
CA ILE A 5 -25.11 -26.29 32.11
C ILE A 5 -24.95 -25.78 33.55
N ASN A 6 -24.45 -26.62 34.46
CA ASN A 6 -24.20 -26.22 35.84
C ASN A 6 -23.06 -25.20 35.98
N ALA A 7 -22.02 -25.28 35.13
CA ALA A 7 -20.94 -24.29 35.09
C ALA A 7 -21.47 -22.91 34.67
N PHE A 8 -22.29 -22.83 33.62
CA PHE A 8 -22.90 -21.57 33.18
C PHE A 8 -23.81 -20.93 34.24
N LYS A 9 -24.61 -21.74 34.94
CA LYS A 9 -25.45 -21.26 36.06
C LYS A 9 -24.65 -20.70 37.24
N ASN A 10 -23.41 -21.17 37.43
CA ASN A 10 -22.54 -20.72 38.51
C ASN A 10 -21.70 -19.48 38.16
N LEU A 11 -21.57 -19.11 36.89
CA LEU A 11 -20.82 -17.92 36.45
C LEU A 11 -21.30 -16.59 37.09
N PRO A 12 -22.61 -16.27 37.11
CA PRO A 12 -23.11 -15.00 37.68
C PRO A 12 -23.27 -15.03 39.22
N ARG A 13 -22.86 -16.11 39.90
CA ARG A 13 -23.06 -16.26 41.34
C ARG A 13 -22.27 -15.21 42.14
N LYS A 14 -22.98 -14.43 42.98
CA LYS A 14 -22.40 -13.39 43.83
C LYS A 14 -21.32 -13.97 44.76
N GLY A 15 -20.21 -13.25 44.94
CA GLY A 15 -19.14 -13.57 45.91
C GLY A 15 -17.86 -14.20 45.33
N GLN A 16 -17.83 -14.59 44.05
CA GLN A 16 -16.63 -15.22 43.44
C GLN A 16 -15.82 -14.29 42.52
N HIS A 17 -16.24 -13.02 42.37
CA HIS A 17 -15.65 -12.03 41.46
C HIS A 17 -15.48 -12.52 40.01
N ASN A 18 -16.27 -13.51 39.58
CA ASN A 18 -16.17 -14.12 38.25
C ASN A 18 -16.33 -13.09 37.12
N LEU A 19 -17.19 -12.07 37.30
CA LEU A 19 -17.35 -10.98 36.33
C LEU A 19 -16.04 -10.20 36.11
N VAL A 20 -15.33 -9.83 37.19
CA VAL A 20 -14.05 -9.10 37.09
C VAL A 20 -13.01 -9.97 36.41
N LYS A 21 -12.92 -11.25 36.76
CA LYS A 21 -11.99 -12.20 36.11
C LYS A 21 -12.27 -12.35 34.62
N ILE A 22 -13.54 -12.46 34.23
CA ILE A 22 -13.95 -12.52 32.82
C ILE A 22 -13.61 -11.21 32.10
N LEU A 23 -13.84 -10.05 32.72
CA LEU A 23 -13.50 -8.76 32.14
C LEU A 23 -11.99 -8.58 31.94
N CYS A 24 -11.17 -8.95 32.94
CA CYS A 24 -9.72 -8.92 32.82
C CYS A 24 -9.21 -9.86 31.71
N LEU A 25 -9.78 -11.08 31.62
CA LEU A 25 -9.44 -12.03 30.57
C LEU A 25 -9.87 -11.50 29.19
N ALA A 26 -11.08 -10.96 29.07
CA ALA A 26 -11.60 -10.39 27.84
C ALA A 26 -10.74 -9.21 27.37
N LEU A 27 -10.32 -8.34 28.30
CA LEU A 27 -9.43 -7.22 28.00
C LEU A 27 -8.06 -7.70 27.53
N GLY A 28 -7.47 -8.70 28.22
CA GLY A 28 -6.20 -9.29 27.81
C GLY A 28 -6.27 -9.92 26.41
N LEU A 29 -7.34 -10.66 26.11
CA LEU A 29 -7.58 -11.25 24.80
C LEU A 29 -7.85 -10.20 23.71
N ALA A 30 -8.56 -9.12 24.04
CA ALA A 30 -8.82 -8.04 23.08
C ALA A 30 -7.50 -7.35 22.68
N ILE A 31 -6.67 -6.99 23.66
CA ILE A 31 -5.37 -6.35 23.41
C ILE A 31 -4.46 -7.29 22.61
N SER A 32 -4.34 -8.56 23.00
CA SER A 32 -3.51 -9.51 22.27
C SER A 32 -3.99 -9.74 20.84
N SER A 33 -5.31 -9.76 20.62
CA SER A 33 -5.89 -9.90 19.28
C SER A 33 -5.56 -8.72 18.37
N VAL A 34 -5.60 -7.49 18.90
CA VAL A 34 -5.23 -6.28 18.14
C VAL A 34 -3.76 -6.32 17.72
N ILE A 35 -2.86 -6.70 18.64
CA ILE A 35 -1.42 -6.82 18.33
C ILE A 35 -1.17 -7.90 17.28
N ILE A 36 -1.84 -9.05 17.37
CA ILE A 36 -1.73 -10.12 16.36
C ILE A 36 -2.23 -9.62 15.00
N ALA A 37 -3.34 -8.89 14.97
CA ALA A 37 -3.89 -8.32 13.74
C ALA A 37 -2.94 -7.29 13.11
N GLU A 38 -2.29 -6.46 13.92
CA GLU A 38 -1.28 -5.50 13.46
C GLU A 38 -0.07 -6.21 12.84
N ILE A 39 0.51 -7.20 13.52
CA ILE A 39 1.63 -7.99 12.98
C ILE A 39 1.23 -8.69 11.68
N TYR A 40 0.03 -9.26 11.64
CA TYR A 40 -0.49 -9.89 10.42
C TYR A 40 -0.63 -8.89 9.28
N PHE A 41 -1.12 -7.68 9.57
CA PHE A 41 -1.21 -6.60 8.61
C PHE A 41 0.17 -6.18 8.09
N GLU A 42 1.15 -5.96 8.96
CA GLU A 42 2.52 -5.61 8.55
C GLU A 42 3.15 -6.68 7.64
N GLN A 43 2.95 -7.95 7.97
CA GLN A 43 3.48 -9.06 7.16
C GLN A 43 2.79 -9.23 5.81
N THR A 44 1.54 -8.79 5.69
CA THR A 44 0.73 -8.96 4.48
C THR A 44 0.57 -7.68 3.67
N TYR A 45 1.04 -6.54 4.18
CA TYR A 45 0.87 -5.23 3.56
C TYR A 45 1.33 -5.19 2.10
N ASP A 46 2.55 -5.68 1.84
CA ASP A 46 3.16 -5.66 0.51
C ASP A 46 2.71 -6.81 -0.40
N THR A 47 1.77 -7.66 0.06
CA THR A 47 1.34 -8.88 -0.66
C THR A 47 0.08 -8.69 -1.52
N TYR A 48 -0.39 -7.45 -1.67
CA TYR A 48 -1.69 -7.16 -2.27
C TYR A 48 -1.77 -7.38 -3.80
N PHE A 49 -0.64 -7.54 -4.50
CA PHE A 49 -0.59 -7.69 -5.96
C PHE A 49 0.04 -9.02 -6.41
N PRO A 50 -0.43 -9.63 -7.51
CA PRO A 50 0.20 -10.81 -8.09
C PRO A 50 1.69 -10.61 -8.38
N GLY A 51 2.53 -11.56 -7.97
CA GLY A 51 3.98 -11.51 -8.18
C GLY A 51 4.75 -10.67 -7.17
N TRP A 52 4.13 -10.27 -6.05
CA TRP A 52 4.79 -9.56 -4.96
C TRP A 52 6.04 -10.29 -4.45
N ASP A 53 6.03 -11.62 -4.44
CA ASP A 53 7.11 -12.49 -3.99
C ASP A 53 8.36 -12.46 -4.90
N ARG A 54 8.18 -12.00 -6.14
CA ARG A 54 9.24 -11.86 -7.16
C ARG A 54 9.50 -10.40 -7.54
N THR A 55 8.95 -9.46 -6.79
CA THR A 55 9.10 -8.02 -7.03
C THR A 55 10.08 -7.43 -6.02
N TYR A 56 11.09 -6.72 -6.52
CA TYR A 56 12.17 -6.19 -5.69
C TYR A 56 12.33 -4.68 -5.89
N GLN A 57 12.60 -3.97 -4.80
CA GLN A 57 13.01 -2.57 -4.83
C GLN A 57 14.54 -2.46 -4.82
N ILE A 58 15.06 -1.51 -5.58
CA ILE A 58 16.49 -1.35 -5.80
C ILE A 58 16.96 -0.11 -5.07
N PHE A 59 17.99 -0.31 -4.25
CA PHE A 59 18.61 0.73 -3.46
C PHE A 59 20.05 0.94 -3.89
N GLU A 60 20.50 2.19 -3.84
CA GLU A 60 21.91 2.50 -4.02
C GLU A 60 22.60 2.35 -2.67
N VAL A 61 23.68 1.57 -2.64
CA VAL A 61 24.50 1.37 -1.44
C VAL A 61 25.94 1.65 -1.83
N GLY A 62 26.64 2.42 -0.99
CA GLY A 62 28.03 2.79 -1.22
C GLY A 62 28.76 3.10 0.08
N SER A 63 30.03 3.49 -0.04
CA SER A 63 30.80 4.01 1.07
C SER A 63 31.47 5.32 0.67
N ASN A 64 31.43 6.31 1.55
CA ASN A 64 32.14 7.57 1.40
C ASN A 64 32.97 7.80 2.65
N GLN A 65 34.29 7.90 2.50
CA GLN A 65 35.24 8.12 3.60
C GLN A 65 35.09 7.13 4.78
N GLY A 66 34.69 5.89 4.50
CA GLY A 66 34.49 4.84 5.52
C GLY A 66 33.11 4.83 6.15
N GLU A 67 32.23 5.80 5.84
CA GLU A 67 30.82 5.76 6.22
C GLU A 67 30.00 5.04 5.14
N ASN A 68 29.11 4.14 5.57
CA ASN A 68 28.18 3.47 4.68
C ASN A 68 27.04 4.41 4.33
N MET A 69 26.78 4.59 3.04
CA MET A 69 25.66 5.35 2.51
C MET A 69 24.64 4.39 1.90
N ARG A 70 23.36 4.65 2.15
CA ARG A 70 22.24 3.94 1.53
C ARG A 70 21.21 4.96 1.07
N PHE A 71 20.84 4.90 -0.20
CA PHE A 71 19.80 5.74 -0.79
C PHE A 71 18.65 4.89 -1.31
N GLU A 72 17.44 5.36 -1.05
CA GLU A 72 16.21 4.70 -1.52
C GLU A 72 15.90 4.96 -3.00
N GLN A 73 16.64 5.91 -3.58
CA GLN A 73 16.49 6.37 -4.94
C GLN A 73 17.68 5.90 -5.75
N THR A 74 17.43 5.69 -7.04
CA THR A 74 18.47 5.36 -8.03
C THR A 74 18.33 6.28 -9.22
N SER A 75 19.33 6.31 -10.10
CA SER A 75 19.25 7.05 -11.36
C SER A 75 18.05 6.58 -12.19
N GLY A 76 17.39 7.49 -12.91
CA GLY A 76 16.21 7.18 -13.72
C GLY A 76 16.44 6.11 -14.80
N ALA A 77 17.69 5.96 -15.27
CA ALA A 77 18.05 4.93 -16.25
C ALA A 77 18.18 3.51 -15.66
N THR A 78 18.19 3.38 -14.32
CA THR A 78 18.46 2.10 -13.64
C THR A 78 17.47 1.00 -14.02
N ALA A 79 16.17 1.31 -14.03
CA ALA A 79 15.13 0.35 -14.39
C ALA A 79 15.29 -0.17 -15.83
N GLN A 80 15.51 0.74 -16.78
CA GLN A 80 15.72 0.39 -18.19
C GLN A 80 17.01 -0.40 -18.39
N GLY A 81 18.10 0.02 -17.75
CA GLY A 81 19.38 -0.68 -17.80
C GLY A 81 19.28 -2.11 -17.27
N LEU A 82 18.60 -2.32 -16.15
CA LEU A 82 18.39 -3.67 -15.60
C LEU A 82 17.60 -4.56 -16.55
N LYS A 83 16.51 -4.03 -17.13
CA LYS A 83 15.74 -4.78 -18.10
C LYS A 83 16.55 -5.15 -19.34
N GLN A 84 17.51 -4.32 -19.73
CA GLN A 84 18.39 -4.55 -20.89
C GLN A 84 19.51 -5.55 -20.59
N TYR A 85 20.16 -5.46 -19.42
CA TYR A 85 21.38 -6.21 -19.11
C TYR A 85 21.16 -7.47 -18.26
N ALA A 86 20.03 -7.57 -17.54
CA ALA A 86 19.73 -8.72 -16.70
C ALA A 86 18.58 -9.57 -17.29
N PRO A 87 18.86 -10.74 -17.89
CA PRO A 87 17.85 -11.54 -18.58
C PRO A 87 16.77 -12.12 -17.64
N MET A 88 17.04 -12.19 -16.34
CA MET A 88 16.08 -12.62 -15.31
C MET A 88 14.99 -11.58 -15.04
N VAL A 89 15.21 -10.31 -15.40
CA VAL A 89 14.25 -9.23 -15.14
C VAL A 89 13.14 -9.27 -16.18
N GLU A 90 11.96 -9.72 -15.79
CA GLU A 90 10.76 -9.80 -16.65
C GLU A 90 10.21 -8.41 -17.00
N VAL A 91 10.22 -7.49 -16.04
CA VAL A 91 9.77 -6.10 -16.21
C VAL A 91 10.47 -5.24 -15.16
N ALA A 92 10.73 -3.98 -15.49
CA ALA A 92 11.26 -2.99 -14.56
C ALA A 92 10.52 -1.68 -14.76
N THR A 93 10.25 -0.97 -13.67
CA THR A 93 9.60 0.33 -13.67
C THR A 93 10.34 1.26 -12.71
N SER A 94 10.24 2.56 -12.96
CA SER A 94 10.73 3.62 -12.09
C SER A 94 9.58 4.57 -11.75
N THR A 95 9.61 5.11 -10.54
CA THR A 95 8.67 6.17 -10.13
C THR A 95 9.41 7.33 -9.51
N HIS A 96 8.84 8.52 -9.64
CA HIS A 96 9.41 9.74 -9.09
C HIS A 96 8.30 10.58 -8.45
N TRP A 97 8.58 11.11 -7.26
CA TRP A 97 7.70 12.07 -6.62
C TRP A 97 7.80 13.40 -7.35
N LEU A 98 6.68 13.88 -7.92
CA LEU A 98 6.67 15.15 -8.62
C LEU A 98 6.31 16.29 -7.67
N TYR A 99 5.14 16.20 -7.03
CA TYR A 99 4.67 17.17 -6.05
C TYR A 99 3.83 16.50 -4.97
N ALA A 100 4.07 16.89 -3.72
CA ALA A 100 3.13 16.64 -2.63
C ALA A 100 2.14 17.82 -2.55
N ASN A 101 0.83 17.52 -2.53
CA ASN A 101 -0.25 18.51 -2.42
C ASN A 101 -0.22 19.58 -3.54
N ALA A 102 -0.08 19.15 -4.80
CA ALA A 102 -0.19 20.04 -5.94
C ALA A 102 -1.61 20.61 -6.03
N GLN A 103 -1.72 21.93 -6.20
CA GLN A 103 -2.99 22.57 -6.51
C GLN A 103 -3.23 22.46 -8.02
N CYS A 104 -4.10 21.55 -8.42
CA CYS A 104 -4.48 21.35 -9.80
C CYS A 104 -5.73 22.17 -10.09
N LYS A 105 -5.58 23.16 -10.97
CA LYS A 105 -6.69 23.98 -11.45
C LYS A 105 -7.32 23.34 -12.67
N LEU A 106 -8.62 23.07 -12.58
CA LEU A 106 -9.43 22.54 -13.66
C LEU A 106 -9.88 23.65 -14.62
N GLU A 107 -10.40 23.25 -15.78
CA GLU A 107 -10.89 24.19 -16.80
C GLU A 107 -12.03 25.08 -16.27
N ASP A 108 -12.89 24.51 -15.42
CA ASP A 108 -14.00 25.19 -14.74
C ASP A 108 -13.56 26.10 -13.57
N GLN A 109 -12.25 26.31 -13.41
CA GLN A 109 -11.60 27.07 -12.33
C GLN A 109 -11.65 26.40 -10.96
N HIS A 110 -12.23 25.21 -10.82
CA HIS A 110 -12.17 24.47 -9.57
C HIS A 110 -10.72 24.06 -9.28
N VAL A 111 -10.32 24.12 -8.01
CA VAL A 111 -8.96 23.74 -7.60
C VAL A 111 -9.04 22.54 -6.68
N ILE A 112 -8.34 21.48 -7.05
CA ILE A 112 -8.19 20.28 -6.24
C ILE A 112 -6.76 20.16 -5.74
N SER A 113 -6.58 19.57 -4.56
CA SER A 113 -5.26 19.17 -4.08
C SER A 113 -5.01 17.72 -4.49
N ALA A 114 -3.92 17.45 -5.21
CA ALA A 114 -3.56 16.11 -5.66
C ALA A 114 -2.13 15.76 -5.28
N GLN A 115 -1.90 14.48 -4.97
CA GLN A 115 -0.55 13.93 -4.86
C GLN A 115 -0.10 13.46 -6.24
N MET A 116 0.99 14.02 -6.75
CA MET A 116 1.46 13.74 -8.10
C MET A 116 2.72 12.87 -8.06
N ARG A 117 2.62 11.70 -8.70
CA ARG A 117 3.74 10.79 -8.93
C ARG A 117 3.90 10.58 -10.43
N MET A 118 5.14 10.64 -10.90
CA MET A 118 5.49 10.20 -12.24
C MET A 118 5.82 8.71 -12.20
N ALA A 119 5.33 8.00 -13.20
CA ALA A 119 5.60 6.59 -13.40
C ALA A 119 5.74 6.34 -14.91
N ASP A 120 6.57 5.37 -15.28
CA ASP A 120 6.70 4.96 -16.68
C ASP A 120 5.56 4.04 -17.13
N SER A 121 5.52 3.73 -18.43
CA SER A 121 4.50 2.88 -19.04
C SER A 121 4.47 1.44 -18.48
N CYS A 122 5.52 0.99 -17.80
CA CYS A 122 5.63 -0.37 -17.25
C CYS A 122 5.08 -0.46 -15.82
N PHE A 123 4.65 0.65 -15.21
CA PHE A 123 4.22 0.66 -13.81
C PHE A 123 3.12 -0.36 -13.51
N PHE A 124 2.07 -0.40 -14.31
CA PHE A 124 0.96 -1.35 -14.13
C PHE A 124 1.25 -2.76 -14.66
N ASP A 125 2.38 -2.96 -15.35
CA ASP A 125 2.87 -4.31 -15.66
C ASP A 125 3.53 -4.93 -14.42
N VAL A 126 4.14 -4.10 -13.54
CA VAL A 126 4.71 -4.52 -12.24
C VAL A 126 3.64 -4.55 -11.14
N PHE A 127 2.80 -3.51 -11.08
CA PHE A 127 1.76 -3.35 -10.06
C PHE A 127 0.38 -3.38 -10.72
N PRO A 128 -0.12 -4.57 -11.10
CA PRO A 128 -1.39 -4.68 -11.80
C PRO A 128 -2.53 -4.17 -10.91
N GLN A 129 -3.29 -3.21 -11.44
CA GLN A 129 -4.49 -2.65 -10.81
C GLN A 129 -5.66 -2.65 -11.78
N LYS A 130 -6.87 -2.65 -11.22
CA LYS A 130 -8.10 -2.55 -12.00
C LYS A 130 -8.25 -1.15 -12.58
N ILE A 131 -8.02 -1.02 -13.89
CA ILE A 131 -8.27 0.22 -14.63
C ILE A 131 -9.77 0.34 -14.94
N LEU A 132 -10.41 1.42 -14.48
CA LEU A 132 -11.85 1.63 -14.66
C LEU A 132 -12.18 2.17 -16.06
N VAL A 133 -11.39 3.11 -16.56
CA VAL A 133 -11.58 3.77 -17.86
C VAL A 133 -10.22 4.01 -18.51
N GLY A 134 -10.14 3.84 -19.83
CA GLY A 134 -8.92 4.09 -20.61
C GLY A 134 -7.91 2.94 -20.61
N LYS A 135 -6.72 3.21 -21.15
CA LYS A 135 -5.61 2.24 -21.28
C LYS A 135 -4.36 2.78 -20.60
N ALA A 136 -4.09 2.33 -19.37
CA ALA A 136 -3.04 2.88 -18.52
C ALA A 136 -1.65 2.95 -19.17
N LYS A 137 -1.23 1.87 -19.84
CA LYS A 137 0.06 1.80 -20.54
C LYS A 137 0.20 2.85 -21.65
N GLN A 138 -0.87 3.09 -22.40
CA GLN A 138 -0.89 4.11 -23.46
C GLN A 138 -0.85 5.51 -22.85
N VAL A 139 -1.64 5.77 -21.81
CA VAL A 139 -1.68 7.06 -21.12
C VAL A 139 -0.30 7.43 -20.55
N LEU A 140 0.36 6.49 -19.84
CA LEU A 140 1.69 6.73 -19.27
C LEU A 140 2.83 6.76 -20.31
N SER A 141 2.56 6.37 -21.56
CA SER A 141 3.54 6.49 -22.65
C SER A 141 3.50 7.85 -23.35
N GLN A 142 2.48 8.66 -23.09
CA GLN A 142 2.27 9.95 -23.76
C GLN A 142 2.63 11.10 -22.81
N PRO A 143 3.33 12.14 -23.31
CA PRO A 143 3.60 13.33 -22.51
C PRO A 143 2.28 14.05 -22.18
N LEU A 144 2.27 14.77 -21.05
CA LEU A 144 1.14 15.60 -20.59
C LEU A 144 -0.18 14.82 -20.41
N SER A 145 -0.11 13.51 -20.25
CA SER A 145 -1.23 12.64 -19.94
C SER A 145 -1.09 12.11 -18.51
N CYS A 146 -2.20 11.90 -17.81
CA CYS A 146 -2.18 11.40 -16.44
C CYS A 146 -3.28 10.37 -16.19
N LEU A 147 -3.07 9.56 -15.16
CA LEU A 147 -4.10 8.71 -14.57
C LEU A 147 -4.45 9.32 -13.22
N ILE A 148 -5.74 9.27 -12.89
CA ILE A 148 -6.26 9.68 -11.59
C ILE A 148 -6.99 8.52 -10.95
N ASP A 149 -6.96 8.47 -9.62
CA ASP A 149 -7.71 7.47 -8.87
C ASP A 149 -9.21 7.80 -8.86
N SER A 150 -10.02 6.83 -8.44
CA SER A 150 -11.48 6.96 -8.47
C SER A 150 -12.04 8.02 -7.49
N GLU A 151 -11.32 8.35 -6.42
CA GLU A 151 -11.72 9.38 -5.47
C GLU A 151 -11.47 10.77 -6.07
N THR A 152 -10.29 10.98 -6.64
CA THR A 152 -9.97 12.20 -7.40
C THR A 152 -10.97 12.41 -8.54
N ALA A 153 -11.29 11.37 -9.30
CA ALA A 153 -12.28 11.45 -10.38
C ALA A 153 -13.68 11.88 -9.86
N LYS A 154 -14.12 11.38 -8.71
CA LYS A 154 -15.40 11.78 -8.09
C LYS A 154 -15.38 13.24 -7.65
N THR A 155 -14.28 13.69 -7.03
CA THR A 155 -14.11 15.09 -6.62
C THR A 155 -14.19 16.06 -7.80
N ILE A 156 -13.73 15.63 -8.98
CA ILE A 156 -13.80 16.41 -10.22
C ILE A 156 -15.22 16.43 -10.84
N GLY A 157 -16.09 15.48 -10.49
CA GLY A 157 -17.44 15.38 -11.06
C GLY A 157 -17.78 14.04 -11.75
N GLY A 158 -16.90 13.06 -11.65
CA GLY A 158 -17.15 11.65 -12.01
C GLY A 158 -17.04 11.30 -13.50
N ASN A 159 -17.14 12.27 -14.41
CA ASN A 159 -16.99 12.08 -15.86
C ASN A 159 -15.77 12.86 -16.39
N VAL A 160 -14.60 12.25 -16.23
CA VAL A 160 -13.28 12.88 -16.38
C VAL A 160 -12.54 12.46 -17.66
N VAL A 161 -13.24 11.79 -18.58
CA VAL A 161 -12.71 11.27 -19.86
C VAL A 161 -13.59 11.73 -21.00
#